data_AF-A0A0F4NEM8-F1
#
_entry.id   AF-A0A0F4NEM8-F1
#
_cell.length_a   1.000
_cell.length_b   1.000
_cell.length_c   1.000
_cell.angle_alpha   90.00
_cell.angle_beta   90.00
_cell.angle_gamma   90.00
#
_symmetry.space_group_name_H-M   'P 1'
#
loop_
_entity.id
_entity.type
_entity.pdbx_description
1 polymer ?
#
loop_
_entity_poly.entity_id
_entity_poly.type
_entity_poly.pdbx_seq_one_letter_code
_entity_poly.pdbx_strand_id
1 'polypeptide(L)'
;MGYDTPMAISGYLGALLVIMLVYPFLLVAINIAIYSPSKRKRATTWFNFASATIALILLVFHMQTEVIFGKELLDQYYRDNPPSTVSEVKNAEK
;
A
#
# COMPACT_ATOMS: atom_id res chain seq x y z
N MET A 1 24.92 -14.00 -5.60
CA MET A 1 24.29 -12.92 -6.41
C MET A 1 23.24 -12.30 -5.52
N GLY A 2 23.42 -11.03 -5.16
CA GLY A 2 22.52 -10.35 -4.21
C GLY A 2 21.11 -10.31 -4.77
N TYR A 3 20.18 -10.96 -4.07
CA TYR A 3 18.77 -10.84 -4.38
C TYR A 3 18.30 -9.56 -3.69
N ASP A 4 18.36 -8.46 -4.42
CA ASP A 4 17.58 -7.26 -4.10
C ASP A 4 16.12 -7.70 -4.17
N THR A 5 15.57 -8.23 -3.08
CA THR A 5 14.12 -8.33 -2.95
C THR A 5 13.68 -6.89 -2.87
N PRO A 6 13.09 -6.32 -3.94
CA PRO A 6 12.69 -4.95 -3.88
C PRO A 6 11.64 -4.91 -2.78
N MET A 7 11.95 -4.27 -1.66
CA MET A 7 10.91 -3.75 -0.81
C MET A 7 10.26 -2.67 -1.67
N ALA A 8 9.34 -3.12 -2.50
CA ALA A 8 8.73 -2.31 -3.52
C ALA A 8 7.99 -1.23 -2.74
N ILE A 9 8.54 -0.03 -2.75
CA ILE A 9 7.74 1.17 -2.66
C ILE A 9 6.74 1.00 -3.81
N SER A 10 5.63 0.34 -3.54
CA SER A 10 4.70 0.00 -4.59
C SER A 10 4.16 1.34 -5.06
N GLY A 11 4.02 1.55 -6.37
CA GLY A 11 3.61 2.87 -6.90
C GLY A 11 2.34 3.40 -6.23
N TYR A 12 1.54 2.50 -5.64
CA TYR A 12 0.40 2.79 -4.78
C TYR A 12 0.74 3.55 -3.48
N LEU A 13 1.81 3.20 -2.77
CA LEU A 13 2.28 3.95 -1.58
C LEU A 13 2.75 5.36 -1.97
N GLY A 14 3.48 5.47 -3.08
CA GLY A 14 3.90 6.76 -3.62
C GLY A 14 2.69 7.63 -3.99
N ALA A 15 1.69 7.06 -4.67
CA ALA A 15 0.45 7.76 -5.00
C ALA A 15 -0.34 8.18 -3.74
N LEU A 16 -0.36 7.35 -2.70
CA LEU A 16 -1.02 7.65 -1.42
C LEU A 16 -0.34 8.84 -0.73
N LEU A 17 1.00 8.86 -0.71
CA LEU A 17 1.77 9.99 -0.15
C LEU A 17 1.55 11.28 -0.95
N VAL A 18 1.52 11.21 -2.28
CA VAL A 18 1.21 12.38 -3.13
C VAL A 18 -0.18 12.92 -2.81
N ILE A 19 -1.18 12.05 -2.68
CA ILE A 19 -2.54 12.48 -2.31
C ILE A 19 -2.53 13.15 -0.95
N MET A 20 -1.84 12.60 0.06
CA MET A 20 -1.76 13.21 1.38
C MET A 20 -1.12 14.61 1.35
N LEU A 21 -0.07 14.80 0.55
CA LEU A 21 0.62 16.08 0.43
C LEU A 21 -0.19 17.10 -0.38
N VAL A 22 -0.86 16.67 -1.44
CA VAL A 22 -1.60 17.55 -2.36
C VAL A 22 -3.01 17.87 -1.84
N TYR A 23 -3.59 17.00 -1.01
CA TYR A 23 -4.91 17.16 -0.41
C TYR A 23 -5.15 18.53 0.27
N PRO A 24 -4.28 19.05 1.17
CA PRO A 24 -4.50 20.35 1.79
C PRO A 24 -4.56 21.49 0.76
N PHE A 25 -3.75 21.42 -0.30
CA PHE A 25 -3.75 22.44 -1.36
C PHE A 25 -5.02 22.41 -2.20
N LEU A 26 -5.51 21.21 -2.55
CA LEU A 26 -6.77 21.05 -3.26
C LEU A 26 -7.96 21.54 -2.43
N LEU A 27 -7.95 21.26 -1.12
CA LEU A 27 -9.00 21.70 -0.22
C LEU A 27 -9.03 23.24 -0.13
N VAL A 28 -7.86 23.89 -0.03
CA VAL A 28 -7.74 25.35 -0.08
C VAL A 28 -8.24 25.89 -1.42
N ALA A 29 -7.83 25.29 -2.55
CA ALA A 29 -8.25 25.71 -3.89
C ALA A 29 -9.77 25.63 -4.08
N ILE A 30 -10.44 24.58 -3.58
CA ILE A 30 -11.90 24.44 -3.62
C ILE A 30 -12.59 25.54 -2.80
N ASN A 31 -12.01 25.89 -1.65
CA ASN A 31 -12.56 26.95 -0.80
C ASN A 31 -12.39 28.34 -1.40
N ILE A 32 -11.33 28.57 -2.19
CA ILE A 32 -11.12 29.82 -2.94
C ILE A 32 -12.04 29.88 -4.17
N ALA A 33 -12.15 28.78 -4.92
CA ALA A 33 -12.91 28.75 -6.18
C ALA A 33 -14.43 28.85 -5.97
N ILE A 34 -14.96 28.38 -4.85
CA ILE A 34 -16.40 28.38 -4.58
C ILE A 34 -16.75 29.41 -3.50
N TYR A 35 -17.18 30.59 -3.96
CA TYR A 35 -17.56 31.71 -3.08
C TYR A 35 -18.86 31.47 -2.30
N SER A 36 -19.81 30.71 -2.88
CA SER A 36 -21.11 30.46 -2.23
C SER A 36 -21.00 29.42 -1.11
N PRO A 37 -21.36 29.75 0.15
CA PRO A 37 -21.17 28.86 1.30
C PRO A 37 -21.98 27.56 1.19
N SER A 38 -23.19 27.62 0.63
CA SER A 38 -24.05 26.45 0.44
C SER A 38 -23.49 25.47 -0.60
N LYS A 39 -22.89 25.99 -1.68
CA LYS A 39 -22.26 25.16 -2.72
C LYS A 39 -20.90 24.63 -2.26
N ARG A 40 -20.14 25.42 -1.50
CA ARG A 40 -18.83 25.07 -0.95
C ARG A 40 -18.88 23.88 -0.01
N LYS A 41 -19.88 23.84 0.89
CA LYS A 41 -20.08 22.72 1.82
C LYS A 41 -20.30 21.41 1.05
N ARG A 42 -21.18 21.42 0.05
CA ARG A 42 -21.47 20.23 -0.77
C ARG A 42 -20.24 19.79 -1.57
N ALA A 43 -19.53 20.71 -2.21
CA ALA A 43 -18.33 20.39 -2.97
C ALA A 43 -17.22 19.80 -2.08
N THR A 44 -16.99 20.37 -0.90
CA THR A 44 -15.98 19.87 0.06
C THR A 44 -16.34 18.48 0.58
N THR A 45 -17.62 18.23 0.90
CA THR A 45 -18.05 16.89 1.35
C THR A 45 -17.84 15.83 0.27
N TRP A 46 -18.21 16.13 -0.99
CA TRP A 46 -17.99 15.21 -2.11
C TRP A 46 -16.50 15.00 -2.39
N PHE A 47 -15.69 16.05 -2.32
CA PHE A 47 -14.24 15.97 -2.48
C PHE A 47 -13.58 15.12 -1.39
N ASN A 48 -14.00 15.28 -0.13
CA ASN A 48 -13.52 14.48 0.99
C ASN A 48 -13.91 13.00 0.83
N PHE A 49 -15.15 12.74 0.42
CA PHE A 49 -15.60 11.37 0.18
C PHE A 49 -14.79 10.72 -0.96
N ALA A 50 -14.63 11.40 -2.09
CA ALA A 50 -13.83 10.91 -3.20
C ALA A 50 -12.36 10.67 -2.80
N SER A 51 -11.75 11.61 -2.09
CA SER A 51 -10.36 11.49 -1.60
C SER A 51 -10.20 10.32 -0.64
N ALA A 52 -11.16 10.13 0.28
CA ALA A 52 -11.17 9.00 1.21
C ALA A 52 -11.34 7.66 0.48
N THR A 53 -12.22 7.57 -0.51
CA THR A 53 -12.40 6.36 -1.32
C THR A 53 -11.12 6.01 -2.09
N ILE A 54 -10.49 7.00 -2.73
CA ILE A 54 -9.23 6.78 -3.47
C ILE A 54 -8.11 6.35 -2.54
N ALA A 55 -7.96 7.01 -1.38
CA ALA A 55 -6.96 6.63 -0.38
C ALA A 55 -7.16 5.21 0.13
N LEU A 56 -8.42 4.80 0.37
CA LEU A 56 -8.75 3.45 0.84
C LEU A 56 -8.43 2.38 -0.21
N ILE A 57 -8.74 2.64 -1.49
CA ILE A 57 -8.38 1.72 -2.59
C ILE A 57 -6.86 1.57 -2.70
N LEU A 58 -6.13 2.67 -2.69
CA LEU A 58 -4.66 2.65 -2.75
C LEU A 58 -4.05 1.91 -1.55
N LEU A 59 -4.63 2.07 -0.36
CA LEU A 59 -4.19 1.37 0.84
C LEU A 59 -4.44 -0.14 0.72
N VAL A 60 -5.61 -0.57 0.24
CA VAL A 60 -5.89 -2.00 0.02
C VAL A 60 -4.91 -2.61 -0.97
N PHE A 61 -4.65 -1.93 -2.09
CA PHE A 61 -3.68 -2.41 -3.08
C PHE A 61 -2.25 -2.43 -2.54
N HIS A 62 -1.87 -1.44 -1.73
CA HIS A 62 -0.57 -1.44 -1.07
C HIS A 62 -0.43 -2.62 -0.08
N MET A 63 -1.42 -2.86 0.77
CA MET A 63 -1.43 -3.99 1.70
C MET A 63 -1.40 -5.34 0.97
N GLN A 64 -2.07 -5.46 -0.18
CA GLN A 64 -1.99 -6.65 -1.02
C GLN A 64 -0.58 -6.90 -1.57
N THR A 65 0.16 -5.84 -1.93
CA THR A 65 1.55 -6.00 -2.36
C THR A 65 2.43 -6.57 -1.25
N GLU A 66 2.28 -6.11 0.00
CA GLU A 66 3.04 -6.63 1.13
C GLU A 66 2.75 -8.09 1.44
N VAL A 67 1.50 -8.54 1.28
CA VAL A 67 1.14 -9.96 1.49
C VAL A 67 1.80 -10.88 0.46
N ILE A 68 1.90 -10.43 -0.80
CA ILE A 68 2.52 -11.22 -1.88
C ILE A 68 4.03 -11.29 -1.67
N PHE A 69 4.69 -10.15 -1.47
CA PHE A 69 6.13 -10.11 -1.23
C PHE A 69 6.53 -10.80 0.09
N GLY A 70 5.71 -10.69 1.14
CA GLY A 70 5.96 -11.35 2.42
C GLY A 70 6.00 -12.87 2.31
N LYS A 71 5.14 -13.46 1.46
CA LYS A 71 5.18 -14.90 1.18
C LYS A 71 6.44 -15.31 0.41
N GLU A 72 6.82 -14.54 -0.61
CA GLU A 72 8.04 -14.82 -1.38
C GLU A 72 9.29 -14.80 -0.49
N LEU A 73 9.38 -13.83 0.43
CA LEU A 73 10.47 -13.75 1.41
C LEU A 73 10.49 -14.95 2.37
N LEU A 74 9.32 -15.39 2.83
CA LEU A 74 9.19 -16.55 3.72
C LEU A 74 9.57 -17.85 3.00
N ASP A 75 9.08 -18.04 1.77
CA ASP A 75 9.39 -19.20 0.92
C ASP A 75 10.87 -19.24 0.53
N GLN A 76 11.49 -18.07 0.33
CA GLN A 76 12.94 -17.96 0.12
C GLN A 76 13.71 -18.32 1.39
N TYR A 77 13.30 -17.82 2.55
CA TYR A 77 13.94 -18.15 3.82
C TYR A 77 13.86 -19.66 4.12
N TYR A 78 12.71 -20.30 3.90
CA TYR A 78 12.56 -21.74 4.10
C TYR A 78 13.32 -22.61 3.09
N ARG A 79 13.58 -22.08 1.90
CA ARG A 79 14.43 -22.75 0.89
C ARG A 79 15.89 -22.73 1.29
N ASP A 80 16.35 -21.59 1.81
CA ASP A 80 17.75 -21.39 2.20
C ASP A 80 18.04 -21.95 3.61
N ASN A 81 17.01 -22.03 4.46
CA ASN A 81 17.05 -22.58 5.81
C ASN A 81 15.91 -23.61 5.96
N PRO A 82 16.07 -24.83 5.41
CA PRO A 82 15.05 -25.85 5.52
C PRO A 82 14.76 -26.13 7.00
N PRO A 83 13.48 -26.17 7.40
CA PRO A 83 13.12 -26.46 8.78
C PRO A 83 13.66 -27.85 9.15
N SER A 84 14.09 -28.01 10.40
CA SER A 84 14.73 -29.23 10.91
C SER A 84 13.89 -30.51 10.72
N THR A 85 12.59 -30.36 10.48
CA THR A 85 11.67 -31.45 10.15
C THR A 85 11.95 -32.10 8.79
N VAL A 86 12.49 -31.36 7.80
CA VAL A 86 12.82 -31.90 6.47
C VAL A 86 14.17 -32.66 6.50
N SER A 87 15.11 -32.22 7.33
CA SER A 87 16.38 -32.91 7.55
C SER A 87 16.23 -34.18 8.39
N GLU A 88 15.23 -34.27 9.28
CA GLU A 88 14.91 -35.50 10.00
C GLU A 88 14.25 -36.56 9.09
N VAL A 89 13.30 -36.19 8.24
CA VAL A 89 12.64 -37.14 7.32
C VAL A 89 13.63 -37.74 6.32
N LYS A 90 14.59 -36.95 5.81
CA LYS A 90 15.60 -37.44 4.86
C LYS A 90 16.65 -38.37 5.49
N ASN A 91 16.85 -38.30 6.81
CA ASN A 91 17.74 -39.22 7.53
C ASN A 91 17.03 -40.49 8.01
N ALA A 92 15.70 -40.47 8.14
CA ALA A 92 14.91 -41.65 8.48
C ALA A 92 14.67 -42.60 7.29
N GLU A 93 14.92 -42.13 6.06
CA GLU A 93 14.80 -42.91 4.81
C GLU A 93 16.13 -43.55 4.34
N LYS A 94 17.20 -43.43 5.13
CA LYS A 94 18.54 -43.99 4.85
C LYS A 94 18.90 -45.08 5.85
#